data_AF-A0A9W8F285-F1
#
_entry.id   AF-A0A9W8F285-F1
#
_cell.length_a   1.000
_cell.length_b   1.000
_cell.length_c   1.000
_cell.angle_alpha   90.00
_cell.angle_beta   90.00
_cell.angle_gamma   90.00
#
_symmetry.space_group_name_H-M   'P 1'
#
loop_
_entity.id
_entity.type
_entity.pdbx_description
1 polymer ?
#
loop_
_entity_poly.entity_id
_entity_poly.type
_entity_poly.pdbx_seq_one_letter_code
_entity_poly.pdbx_strand_id
1 'polypeptide(L)'
;MGIKDGLHLVFTNTLQYKIPELKLTDKKKPGHCKSLTFYFVDPSTRIPSTAIAPPQQQNWYFKVLASEPFCSLPQLVMEGIMSKVDFPISFKEAKKLCQQECEEKANEYSSFNLFESVLF
;
A
#
# COMPACT_ATOMS: atom_id res chain seq x y z
N MET A 1 0.56 14.38 -23.94
CA MET A 1 0.38 12.96 -24.26
C MET A 1 -0.67 12.41 -23.30
N GLY A 2 -1.79 11.87 -23.81
CA GLY A 2 -2.88 11.38 -22.96
C GLY A 2 -2.67 9.93 -22.55
N ILE A 3 -3.09 9.56 -21.33
CA ILE A 3 -3.15 8.16 -20.90
C ILE A 3 -4.30 7.50 -21.66
N LYS A 4 -4.00 6.44 -22.41
CA LYS A 4 -4.97 5.65 -23.15
C LYS A 4 -5.20 4.33 -22.42
N ASP A 5 -6.39 3.77 -22.61
CA ASP A 5 -6.65 2.41 -22.17
C ASP A 5 -5.70 1.43 -22.88
N GLY A 6 -5.23 0.42 -22.15
CA GLY A 6 -4.23 -0.53 -22.65
C GLY A 6 -2.81 0.03 -22.83
N LEU A 7 -2.48 1.19 -22.26
CA LEU A 7 -1.10 1.69 -22.25
C LEU A 7 -0.23 0.81 -21.33
N HIS A 8 0.80 0.19 -21.89
CA HIS A 8 1.81 -0.54 -21.15
C HIS A 8 3.15 0.20 -21.24
N LEU A 9 3.78 0.45 -20.08
CA LEU A 9 5.08 1.08 -19.98
C LEU A 9 6.00 0.17 -19.18
N VAL A 10 7.21 -0.06 -19.71
CA VAL A 10 8.26 -0.84 -19.06
C VAL A 10 9.53 -0.01 -19.07
N PHE A 11 10.10 0.21 -17.89
CA PHE A 11 11.33 0.98 -17.73
C PHE A 11 12.09 0.45 -16.51
N THR A 12 13.39 0.74 -16.45
CA THR A 12 14.23 0.34 -15.31
C THR A 12 13.99 1.28 -14.13
N ASN A 13 13.99 0.74 -12.89
CA ASN A 13 13.83 1.55 -11.67
C ASN A 13 15.00 2.51 -11.39
N THR A 14 16.05 2.48 -12.23
CA THR A 14 17.14 3.46 -12.22
C THR A 14 16.74 4.80 -12.85
N LEU A 15 15.67 4.84 -13.64
CA LEU A 15 15.17 6.06 -14.26
C LEU A 15 14.21 6.76 -13.32
N GLN A 16 14.49 8.04 -13.05
CA GLN A 16 13.54 8.90 -12.37
C GLN A 16 12.36 9.19 -13.31
N TYR A 17 11.15 9.08 -12.79
CA TYR A 17 9.93 9.45 -13.52
C TYR A 17 9.04 10.32 -12.64
N LYS A 18 8.22 11.13 -13.30
CA LYS A 18 7.23 12.00 -12.66
C LYS A 18 5.85 11.65 -13.18
N ILE A 19 4.88 11.48 -12.27
CA ILE A 19 3.47 11.42 -12.64
C ILE A 19 2.93 12.87 -12.67
N PRO A 20 2.59 13.41 -13.84
CA PRO A 20 1.98 14.74 -13.93
C PRO A 20 0.53 14.70 -13.43
N GLU A 21 -0.02 15.85 -13.02
CA GLU A 21 -1.45 15.95 -12.69
C GLU A 21 -2.32 15.43 -13.82
N LEU A 22 -3.17 14.44 -13.51
CA LEU A 22 -4.11 13.88 -14.47
C LEU A 22 -5.36 14.76 -14.53
N LYS A 23 -5.70 15.22 -15.74
CA LYS A 23 -6.90 16.02 -16.01
C LYS A 23 -7.71 15.36 -17.10
N LEU A 24 -9.02 15.30 -16.90
CA LEU A 24 -9.93 14.82 -17.94
C LEU A 24 -9.91 15.77 -19.12
N THR A 25 -9.85 15.21 -20.33
CA THR A 25 -9.98 15.98 -21.57
C THR A 25 -11.34 16.69 -21.63
N ASP A 26 -12.40 16.02 -21.17
CA ASP A 26 -13.72 16.60 -20.97
C ASP A 26 -14.06 16.64 -19.47
N LYS A 27 -14.03 17.85 -18.89
CA LYS A 27 -14.31 18.07 -17.45
C LYS A 27 -15.77 17.85 -17.06
N LYS A 28 -16.70 17.77 -18.02
CA LYS A 28 -18.13 17.55 -17.74
C LYS A 28 -18.47 16.08 -17.54
N LYS A 29 -17.56 15.18 -17.89
CA LYS A 29 -17.76 13.73 -17.76
C LYS A 29 -17.07 13.22 -16.50
N PRO A 30 -17.64 12.22 -15.81
CA PRO A 30 -16.90 11.50 -14.78
C PRO A 30 -15.72 10.77 -15.41
N GLY A 31 -14.61 10.65 -14.68
CA GLY A 31 -13.46 9.90 -15.16
C GLY A 31 -12.59 9.40 -14.02
N HIS A 32 -11.95 8.26 -14.26
CA HIS A 32 -11.04 7.61 -13.33
C HIS A 32 -9.85 7.07 -14.13
N CYS A 33 -8.66 7.14 -13.56
CA CYS A 33 -7.45 6.52 -14.09
C CYS A 33 -7.00 5.46 -13.09
N LYS A 34 -7.00 4.19 -13.50
CA LYS A 34 -6.45 3.09 -12.71
C LYS A 34 -5.18 2.59 -13.38
N SER A 35 -4.14 2.39 -12.59
CA SER A 35 -2.87 1.82 -13.05
C SER A 35 -2.56 0.58 -12.22
N LEU A 36 -1.91 -0.40 -12.85
CA LEU A 36 -1.33 -1.55 -12.19
C LEU A 36 0.16 -1.56 -12.51
N THR A 37 1.00 -1.51 -11.48
CA THR A 37 2.45 -1.44 -11.61
C THR A 37 3.06 -2.71 -11.03
N PHE A 38 3.98 -3.31 -11.77
CA PHE A 38 4.78 -4.44 -11.31
C PHE A 38 6.23 -3.99 -11.12
N TYR A 39 6.84 -4.36 -10.00
CA TYR A 39 8.27 -4.19 -9.77
C TYR A 39 8.97 -5.52 -9.95
N PHE A 40 9.86 -5.60 -10.93
CA PHE A 40 10.71 -6.76 -11.14
C PHE A 40 11.98 -6.62 -10.31
N VAL A 41 12.29 -7.66 -9.54
CA VAL A 41 13.48 -7.76 -8.71
C VAL A 41 14.36 -8.89 -9.22
N ASP A 42 15.68 -8.76 -9.06
CA ASP A 42 16.62 -9.84 -9.41
C ASP A 42 16.36 -11.08 -8.54
N PRO A 43 16.04 -12.24 -9.14
CA PRO A 43 15.76 -13.47 -8.39
C PRO A 43 16.97 -13.98 -7.59
N SER A 44 18.19 -13.58 -7.95
CA SER A 44 19.42 -13.94 -7.22
C SER A 44 19.49 -13.25 -5.85
N THR A 45 18.76 -12.14 -5.69
CA THR A 45 18.68 -11.38 -4.44
C THR A 45 17.42 -11.76 -3.68
N ARG A 46 17.56 -12.36 -2.50
CA ARG A 46 16.42 -12.73 -1.65
C ARG A 46 15.90 -11.49 -0.91
N ILE A 47 14.76 -10.97 -1.35
CA ILE A 47 14.04 -9.89 -0.68
C ILE A 47 12.92 -10.51 0.18
N PRO A 48 12.72 -10.08 1.44
CA PRO A 48 11.56 -10.48 2.23
C PRO A 48 10.27 -10.16 1.48
N SER A 49 9.45 -11.18 1.24
CA SER A 49 8.15 -11.03 0.56
C SER A 49 7.00 -11.20 1.54
N THR A 50 5.77 -11.01 1.04
CA THR A 50 4.53 -11.31 1.77
C THR A 50 4.39 -12.79 2.15
N ALA A 51 5.27 -13.68 1.67
CA ALA A 51 5.35 -15.05 2.17
C ALA A 51 5.90 -15.14 3.59
N ILE A 52 6.62 -14.12 4.07
CA ILE A 52 7.24 -14.07 5.40
C ILE A 52 6.61 -12.96 6.26
N ALA A 53 6.22 -11.83 5.64
CA ALA A 53 5.56 -10.76 6.36
C ALA A 53 4.14 -11.19 6.82
N PRO A 54 3.80 -11.05 8.11
CA PRO A 54 2.47 -11.39 8.59
C PRO A 54 1.41 -10.45 8.03
N PRO A 55 0.13 -10.86 8.01
CA PRO A 55 -0.98 -9.98 7.63
C PRO A 55 -0.98 -8.68 8.44
N GLN A 56 -0.81 -7.55 7.76
CA GLN A 56 -0.79 -6.23 8.41
C GLN A 56 -2.19 -5.65 8.64
N GLN A 57 -3.19 -6.16 7.91
CA GLN A 57 -4.58 -5.76 8.09
C GLN A 57 -5.16 -6.40 9.36
N GLN A 58 -5.60 -5.57 10.30
CA GLN A 58 -6.15 -6.00 11.59
C GLN A 58 -7.28 -7.04 11.46
N ASN A 59 -8.18 -6.88 10.48
CA ASN A 59 -9.26 -7.84 10.23
C ASN A 59 -8.78 -9.23 9.78
N TRP A 60 -7.62 -9.31 9.12
CA TRP A 60 -7.02 -10.59 8.72
C TRP A 60 -6.29 -11.22 9.89
N TYR A 61 -5.63 -10.40 10.72
CA TYR A 61 -4.95 -10.85 11.92
C TYR A 61 -5.88 -11.56 12.90
N PHE A 62 -7.11 -11.06 13.09
CA PHE A 62 -8.13 -11.73 13.90
C PHE A 62 -8.46 -13.15 13.40
N LYS A 63 -8.46 -13.38 12.08
CA LYS A 63 -8.67 -14.72 11.52
C LYS A 63 -7.51 -15.66 11.83
N VAL A 64 -6.27 -15.14 11.83
CA VAL A 64 -5.08 -15.91 12.19
C VAL A 64 -5.08 -16.24 13.68
N LEU A 65 -5.43 -15.27 14.53
CA LEU A 65 -5.56 -15.48 15.97
C LEU A 65 -6.74 -16.37 16.37
N ALA A 66 -7.73 -16.54 15.50
CA ALA A 66 -8.79 -17.53 15.69
C ALA A 66 -8.34 -18.97 15.36
N SER A 67 -7.07 -19.18 14.99
CA SER A 67 -6.48 -20.50 14.74
C SER A 67 -5.52 -20.94 15.86
N GLU A 68 -5.12 -22.21 15.85
CA GLU A 68 -4.17 -22.77 16.83
C GLU A 68 -2.86 -21.97 16.87
N PRO A 69 -2.28 -21.72 18.06
CA PRO A 69 -2.67 -22.20 19.40
C PRO A 69 -3.68 -21.30 20.13
N PHE A 70 -4.20 -20.26 19.47
CA PHE A 70 -4.94 -19.18 20.13
C PHE A 70 -6.47 -19.38 20.12
N CYS A 71 -6.98 -20.34 19.36
CA CYS A 71 -8.41 -20.63 19.26
C CYS A 71 -9.07 -21.07 20.59
N SER A 72 -8.29 -21.49 21.59
CA SER A 72 -8.79 -21.85 22.92
C SER A 72 -8.83 -20.69 23.92
N LEU A 73 -8.35 -19.49 23.54
CA LEU A 73 -8.33 -18.34 24.44
C LEU A 73 -9.71 -17.68 24.56
N PRO A 74 -10.19 -17.37 25.77
CA PRO A 74 -11.41 -16.60 25.94
C PRO A 74 -11.32 -15.23 25.26
N GLN A 75 -12.43 -14.77 24.68
CA GLN A 75 -12.51 -13.51 23.95
C GLN A 75 -11.98 -12.31 24.77
N LEU A 76 -12.27 -12.25 26.07
CA LEU A 76 -11.81 -11.18 26.95
C LEU A 76 -10.28 -11.10 27.04
N VAL A 77 -9.59 -12.26 27.05
CA VAL A 77 -8.11 -12.31 27.09
C VAL A 77 -7.55 -11.83 25.76
N MET A 78 -8.17 -12.24 24.65
CA MET A 78 -7.78 -11.81 23.31
C MET A 78 -7.92 -10.30 23.13
N GLU A 79 -9.03 -9.71 23.56
CA GLU A 79 -9.26 -8.26 23.55
C GLU A 79 -8.25 -7.53 24.44
N GLY A 80 -7.93 -8.09 25.61
CA GLY A 80 -6.92 -7.56 26.52
C GLY A 80 -5.50 -7.57 25.93
N ILE A 81 -5.14 -8.58 25.15
CA ILE A 81 -3.87 -8.63 24.42
C ILE A 81 -3.87 -7.59 23.30
N MET A 82 -4.94 -7.57 22.50
CA MET A 82 -5.06 -6.67 21.35
C MET A 82 -5.04 -5.18 21.74
N SER A 83 -5.52 -4.83 22.94
CA SER A 83 -5.45 -3.45 23.44
C SER A 83 -4.06 -3.02 23.91
N LYS A 84 -3.12 -3.94 24.08
CA LYS A 84 -1.75 -3.69 24.56
C LYS A 84 -0.67 -3.83 23.48
N VAL A 85 -1.02 -4.34 22.31
CA VAL A 85 -0.08 -4.52 21.20
C VAL A 85 -0.22 -3.37 20.22
N ASP A 86 0.91 -2.81 19.79
CA ASP A 86 0.95 -1.72 18.80
C ASP A 86 0.70 -2.20 17.36
N PHE A 87 0.62 -3.52 17.16
CA PHE A 87 0.35 -4.18 15.89
C PHE A 87 -0.71 -5.26 16.07
N PRO A 88 -1.64 -5.44 15.10
CA PRO A 88 -1.81 -4.70 13.84
C PRO A 88 -2.56 -3.37 13.98
N ILE A 89 -2.17 -2.38 13.17
CA ILE A 89 -2.83 -1.07 13.11
C ILE A 89 -4.19 -1.14 12.42
N SER A 90 -5.11 -0.26 12.80
CA SER A 90 -6.43 -0.20 12.18
C SER A 90 -6.37 0.35 10.75
N PHE A 91 -7.35 0.00 9.91
CA PHE A 91 -7.44 0.54 8.54
C PHE A 91 -7.46 2.09 8.51
N LYS A 92 -8.09 2.71 9.52
CA LYS A 92 -8.15 4.17 9.65
C LYS A 92 -6.78 4.76 9.93
N GLU A 93 -5.97 4.13 10.77
CA GLU A 93 -4.61 4.56 11.07
C GLU A 93 -3.68 4.32 9.89
N ALA A 94 -3.75 3.15 9.25
CA ALA A 94 -2.99 2.85 8.04
C ALA A 94 -3.25 3.90 6.96
N LYS A 95 -4.51 4.28 6.72
CA LYS A 95 -4.86 5.32 5.74
C LYS A 95 -4.28 6.69 6.11
N LYS A 96 -4.28 7.05 7.39
CA LYS A 96 -3.68 8.31 7.86
C LYS A 96 -2.17 8.30 7.66
N LEU A 97 -1.49 7.21 8.01
CA LEU A 97 -0.05 7.07 7.83
C LEU A 97 0.32 7.19 6.35
N CYS A 98 -0.38 6.47 5.46
CA CYS A 98 -0.17 6.61 4.02
C CYS A 98 -0.37 8.05 3.52
N GLN A 99 -1.37 8.76 4.05
CA GLN A 99 -1.60 10.15 3.68
C GLN A 99 -0.46 11.06 4.16
N GLN A 100 0.00 10.89 5.40
CA GLN A 100 1.13 11.64 5.96
C GLN A 100 2.41 11.38 5.17
N GLU A 101 2.72 10.12 4.86
CA GLU A 101 3.88 9.78 4.02
C GLU A 101 3.79 10.42 2.62
N CYS A 102 2.59 10.47 2.02
CA CYS A 102 2.39 11.17 0.75
C CYS A 102 2.62 12.67 0.89
N GLU A 103 2.15 13.29 1.97
CA GLU A 103 2.33 14.73 2.26
C GLU A 103 3.81 15.06 2.54
N GLU A 104 4.50 14.24 3.32
CA GLU A 104 5.94 14.36 3.61
C GLU A 104 6.76 14.25 2.32
N LYS A 105 6.49 13.24 1.49
CA LYS A 105 7.14 13.09 0.18
C LYS A 105 6.82 14.26 -0.75
N ALA A 106 5.58 14.78 -0.74
CA ALA A 106 5.25 15.95 -1.56
C ALA A 106 6.05 17.20 -1.13
N ASN A 107 6.29 17.36 0.17
CA ASN A 107 7.06 18.47 0.72
C ASN A 107 8.57 18.32 0.48
N GLU A 108 9.12 17.11 0.69
CA GLU A 108 10.54 16.82 0.49
C GLU A 108 10.93 16.86 -1.00
N TYR A 109 10.05 16.34 -1.86
CA TYR A 109 10.30 16.20 -3.29
C TYR A 109 9.52 17.21 -4.15
N SER A 110 9.39 18.47 -3.71
CA SER A 110 8.90 19.59 -4.54
C SER A 110 9.55 19.66 -5.95
N SER A 111 10.75 19.08 -6.10
CA SER A 111 11.47 18.91 -7.38
C SER A 111 11.34 17.53 -8.07
N PHE A 112 10.83 16.46 -7.43
CA PHE A 112 10.79 15.09 -7.97
C PHE A 112 9.60 14.26 -7.46
N ASN A 113 8.41 14.35 -8.08
CA ASN A 113 7.27 13.49 -7.70
C ASN A 113 7.53 12.02 -8.11
N LEU A 114 8.21 11.25 -7.25
CA LEU A 114 8.25 9.79 -7.30
C LEU A 114 7.24 9.26 -6.27
N PHE A 115 6.36 8.37 -6.73
CA PHE A 115 5.37 7.58 -5.99
C PHE A 115 4.01 8.23 -5.68
N GLU A 116 3.00 7.74 -6.40
CA GLU A 116 1.67 7.52 -5.84
C GLU A 116 1.55 6.03 -5.47
N SER A 117 1.26 5.77 -4.19
CA SER A 117 0.74 4.55 -3.58
C SER A 117 1.35 3.20 -3.99
N VAL A 118 2.30 2.70 -3.19
CA VAL A 118 2.37 1.25 -2.91
C VAL A 118 1.28 0.97 -1.86
N LEU A 119 0.05 0.80 -2.32
CA LEU A 119 -1.00 0.18 -1.51
C LEU A 119 -0.90 -1.33 -1.74
N PHE A 120 -0.45 -2.07 -0.73
CA PHE A 120 -0.78 -3.48 -0.59
C PHE A 120 -2.18 -3.63 -0.01
#